data_AF-A0A9D8PHN3-F1
#
_entry.id   AF-A0A9D8PHN3-F1
#
_cell.length_a   1.000
_cell.length_b   1.000
_cell.length_c   1.000
_cell.angle_alpha   90.00
_cell.angle_beta   90.00
_cell.angle_gamma   90.00
#
_symmetry.space_group_name_H-M   'P 1'
#
loop_
_entity.id
_entity.type
_entity.pdbx_description
1 polymer ?
#
loop_
_entity_poly.entity_id
_entity_poly.type
_entity_poly.pdbx_seq_one_letter_code
_entity_poly.pdbx_strand_id
1 'polypeptide(L)'
;MTETRTVLANVTTAEVRALSAFESLSEQIALAAQEAEGLTFDYSEKEGNKAARSHVAGLRKLSGAIERARKEAKAVHLERGRNVDEAAKALAKQVAALIEPHDNAIKAIEEAEQRRVKRLRQRLSDLASLLDSVTTSDQAKEKMEAARAVDPSTFEEFEEEAKDLKVRVDYALSQAYDSLTALEQQQEELQRLRAEAAERERRDREEALRVDGERRAAEQLARQQQAERDRVEARERQARDRAEEAERRERLAAQQLAEAQQREQRWRQEEDERRRQEAQRENERQMRAETMRAAFVKYFAGEIGQHQISPEQLGELIANGVFMGGSVFVNWENFDLRYQPGARLLRAAIKRGELDQSHTTAQ
;
A
#
# COMPACT_ATOMS: atom_id res chain seq x y z
N MET A 1 -20.94 -106.10 12.03
CA MET A 1 -21.92 -106.54 13.06
C MET A 1 -21.46 -107.76 13.85
N THR A 2 -20.51 -108.56 13.37
CA THR A 2 -20.02 -109.77 14.04
C THR A 2 -19.13 -109.49 15.26
N GLU A 3 -18.28 -108.45 15.22
CA GLU A 3 -17.35 -108.14 16.33
C GLU A 3 -18.06 -107.64 17.60
N THR A 4 -19.09 -106.81 17.45
CA THR A 4 -19.84 -106.24 18.58
C THR A 4 -20.55 -107.32 19.41
N ARG A 5 -21.00 -108.39 18.75
CA ARG A 5 -21.69 -109.52 19.39
C ARG A 5 -20.72 -110.40 20.18
N THR A 6 -19.48 -110.56 19.71
CA THR A 6 -18.43 -111.34 20.39
C THR A 6 -17.92 -110.64 21.65
N VAL A 7 -17.77 -109.30 21.61
CA VAL A 7 -17.33 -108.51 22.77
C VAL A 7 -18.35 -108.55 23.92
N LEU A 8 -19.65 -108.43 23.60
CA LEU A 8 -20.72 -108.50 24.61
C LEU A 8 -20.79 -109.86 25.32
N ALA A 9 -20.60 -110.97 24.60
CA ALA A 9 -20.63 -112.32 25.18
C ALA A 9 -19.43 -112.60 26.09
N ASN A 10 -18.26 -112.03 25.80
CA ASN A 10 -17.06 -112.18 26.64
C ASN A 10 -17.16 -111.37 27.94
N VAL A 11 -17.74 -110.16 27.89
CA VAL A 11 -17.92 -109.28 29.05
C VAL A 11 -18.92 -109.86 30.04
N THR A 12 -20.05 -110.41 29.58
CA THR A 12 -21.02 -111.06 30.49
C THR A 12 -20.43 -112.31 31.15
N THR A 13 -19.63 -113.09 30.42
CA THR A 13 -18.92 -114.25 30.97
C THR A 13 -17.88 -113.84 32.01
N ALA A 14 -17.18 -112.72 31.79
CA ALA A 14 -16.20 -112.16 32.73
C ALA A 14 -16.87 -111.56 33.98
N GLU A 15 -18.01 -110.86 33.83
CA GLU A 15 -18.81 -110.34 34.95
C GLU A 15 -19.31 -111.49 35.84
N VAL A 16 -19.85 -112.56 35.24
CA VAL A 16 -20.29 -113.77 35.98
C VAL A 16 -19.13 -114.46 36.68
N ARG A 17 -17.96 -114.57 36.03
CA ARG A 17 -16.74 -115.14 36.64
C ARG A 17 -16.21 -114.32 37.81
N ALA A 18 -16.28 -112.99 37.72
CA ALA A 18 -15.84 -112.10 38.77
C ALA A 18 -16.74 -112.22 40.02
N LEU A 19 -18.06 -112.33 39.83
CA LEU A 19 -19.01 -112.53 40.91
C LEU A 19 -18.85 -113.90 41.60
N SER A 20 -18.68 -114.98 40.83
CA SER A 20 -18.45 -116.31 41.40
C SER A 20 -17.10 -116.44 42.12
N ALA A 21 -16.09 -115.63 41.74
CA ALA A 21 -14.84 -115.56 42.47
C ALA A 21 -15.03 -115.00 43.89
N PHE A 22 -15.93 -114.04 44.09
CA PHE A 22 -16.25 -113.53 45.42
C PHE A 22 -17.03 -114.54 46.27
N GLU A 23 -17.92 -115.31 45.66
CA GLU A 23 -18.63 -116.42 46.34
C GLU A 23 -17.61 -117.46 46.84
N SER A 24 -16.70 -117.92 45.99
CA SER A 24 -15.64 -118.86 46.40
C SER A 24 -14.69 -118.27 47.45
N LEU A 25 -14.37 -116.98 47.38
CA LEU A 25 -13.57 -116.31 48.41
C LEU A 25 -14.34 -116.19 49.74
N SER A 26 -15.66 -116.01 49.70
CA SER A 26 -16.50 -115.97 50.90
C SER A 26 -16.52 -117.30 51.64
N GLU A 27 -16.54 -118.41 50.90
CA GLU A 27 -16.41 -119.76 51.46
C GLU A 27 -15.03 -119.97 52.10
N GLN A 28 -13.95 -119.52 51.45
CA GLN A 28 -12.60 -119.60 52.01
C GLN A 28 -12.43 -118.75 53.28
N ILE A 29 -13.08 -117.58 53.34
CA ILE A 29 -13.10 -116.74 54.55
C ILE A 29 -13.86 -117.43 55.67
N ALA A 30 -15.01 -118.05 55.38
CA ALA A 30 -15.79 -118.78 56.36
C ALA A 30 -15.01 -119.97 56.95
N LEU A 31 -14.30 -120.72 56.10
CA LEU A 31 -13.41 -121.80 56.53
C LEU A 31 -12.25 -121.27 57.39
N ALA A 32 -11.57 -120.21 56.95
CA ALA A 32 -10.48 -119.61 57.71
C ALA A 32 -10.95 -119.03 59.07
N ALA A 33 -12.18 -118.54 59.15
CA ALA A 33 -12.80 -118.08 60.39
C ALA A 33 -13.12 -119.24 61.34
N GLN A 34 -13.66 -120.35 60.81
CA GLN A 34 -13.90 -121.57 61.57
C GLN A 34 -12.60 -122.19 62.09
N GLU A 35 -11.54 -122.21 61.28
CA GLU A 35 -10.21 -122.68 61.68
C GLU A 35 -9.57 -121.80 62.75
N ALA A 36 -9.88 -120.50 62.77
CA ALA A 36 -9.40 -119.59 63.80
C ALA A 36 -10.15 -119.76 65.14
N GLU A 37 -11.39 -120.26 65.09
CA GLU A 37 -12.22 -120.50 66.28
C GLU A 37 -11.67 -121.71 67.07
N GLY A 38 -10.88 -121.41 68.11
CA GLY A 38 -10.22 -122.42 68.96
C GLY A 38 -8.72 -122.55 68.75
N LEU A 39 -8.14 -121.84 67.77
CA LEU A 39 -6.71 -121.87 67.50
C LEU A 39 -5.98 -120.90 68.43
N THR A 40 -5.29 -121.44 69.45
CA THR A 40 -4.47 -120.63 70.37
C THR A 40 -2.99 -120.94 70.13
N PHE A 41 -2.19 -119.93 69.80
CA PHE A 41 -0.76 -120.09 69.59
C PHE A 41 0.03 -119.65 70.81
N ASP A 42 1.02 -120.43 71.22
CA ASP A 42 2.04 -119.98 72.16
C ASP A 42 3.13 -119.21 71.40
N TYR A 43 3.16 -117.89 71.60
CA TYR A 43 4.12 -117.00 70.92
C TYR A 43 5.53 -117.04 71.53
N SER A 44 5.68 -117.61 72.73
CA SER A 44 6.97 -117.71 73.43
C SER A 44 7.81 -118.88 72.93
N GLU A 45 7.16 -119.94 72.45
CA GLU A 45 7.81 -121.09 71.84
C GLU A 45 8.10 -120.85 70.34
N LYS A 46 9.27 -121.30 69.87
CA LYS A 46 9.71 -121.11 68.49
C LYS A 46 8.75 -121.73 67.47
N GLU A 47 8.20 -122.91 67.75
CA GLU A 47 7.25 -123.60 66.86
C GLU A 47 5.86 -122.94 66.88
N GLY A 48 5.36 -122.54 68.05
CA GLY A 48 4.09 -121.80 68.16
C GLY A 48 4.11 -120.44 67.44
N ASN A 49 5.20 -119.68 67.56
CA ASN A 49 5.40 -118.43 66.82
C ASN A 49 5.48 -118.66 65.29
N LYS A 50 6.15 -119.73 64.85
CA LYS A 50 6.24 -120.11 63.44
C LYS A 50 4.87 -120.49 62.87
N ALA A 51 4.08 -121.26 63.61
CA ALA A 51 2.70 -121.62 63.25
C ALA A 51 1.80 -120.38 63.14
N ALA A 52 1.87 -119.46 64.12
CA ALA A 52 1.13 -118.20 64.09
C ALA A 52 1.49 -117.34 62.87
N ARG A 53 2.78 -117.19 62.56
CA ARG A 53 3.25 -116.45 61.39
C ARG A 53 2.77 -117.08 60.07
N SER A 54 2.75 -118.42 60.01
CA SER A 54 2.24 -119.16 58.85
C SER A 54 0.74 -118.92 58.65
N HIS A 55 -0.05 -118.99 59.73
CA HIS A 55 -1.49 -118.72 59.69
C HIS A 55 -1.78 -117.28 59.25
N VAL A 56 -1.08 -116.29 59.83
CA VAL A 56 -1.18 -114.88 59.41
C VAL A 56 -0.76 -114.69 57.95
N ALA A 57 0.27 -115.41 57.46
CA ALA A 57 0.66 -115.38 56.06
C ALA A 57 -0.45 -115.95 55.14
N GLY A 58 -1.18 -116.97 55.58
CA GLY A 58 -2.38 -117.49 54.91
C GLY A 58 -3.48 -116.44 54.79
N LEU A 59 -3.83 -115.77 55.90
CA LEU A 59 -4.82 -114.68 55.90
C LEU A 59 -4.42 -113.50 55.01
N ARG A 60 -3.13 -113.15 54.99
CA ARG A 60 -2.60 -112.12 54.08
C ARG A 60 -2.71 -112.52 52.61
N LYS A 61 -2.50 -113.80 52.26
CA LYS A 61 -2.70 -114.31 50.90
C LYS A 61 -4.17 -114.21 50.49
N LEU A 62 -5.09 -114.55 51.40
CA LEU A 62 -6.54 -114.45 51.18
C LEU A 62 -6.97 -112.98 50.99
N SER A 63 -6.49 -112.06 51.84
CA SER A 63 -6.70 -110.62 51.66
C SER A 63 -6.17 -110.11 50.31
N GLY A 64 -4.98 -110.57 49.89
CA GLY A 64 -4.45 -110.28 48.56
C GLY A 64 -5.28 -110.86 47.41
N ALA A 65 -5.95 -112.00 47.62
CA ALA A 65 -6.84 -112.60 46.62
C ALA A 65 -8.14 -111.81 46.46
N ILE A 66 -8.72 -111.29 47.56
CA ILE A 66 -9.88 -110.39 47.54
C ILE A 66 -9.58 -109.13 46.74
N GLU A 67 -8.44 -108.49 46.98
CA GLU A 67 -8.07 -107.26 46.26
C GLU A 67 -7.79 -107.54 44.76
N ARG A 68 -7.27 -108.72 44.40
CA ARG A 68 -7.14 -109.15 42.99
C ARG A 68 -8.50 -109.34 42.33
N ALA A 69 -9.42 -110.09 42.97
CA ALA A 69 -10.77 -110.30 42.46
C ALA A 69 -11.53 -108.98 42.28
N ARG A 70 -11.37 -108.04 43.21
CA ARG A 70 -11.92 -106.68 43.12
C ARG A 70 -11.37 -105.90 41.93
N LYS A 71 -10.05 -105.94 41.70
CA LYS A 71 -9.42 -105.27 40.55
C LYS A 71 -9.89 -105.85 39.23
N GLU A 72 -9.97 -107.19 39.13
CA GLU A 72 -10.47 -107.89 37.95
C GLU A 72 -11.94 -107.54 37.66
N ALA A 73 -12.82 -107.59 38.66
CA ALA A 73 -14.22 -107.20 38.52
C ALA A 73 -14.39 -105.74 38.04
N LYS A 74 -13.62 -104.82 38.62
CA LYS A 74 -13.66 -103.40 38.26
C LYS A 74 -13.12 -103.15 36.84
N ALA A 75 -12.11 -103.90 36.41
CA ALA A 75 -11.50 -103.74 35.08
C ALA A 75 -12.53 -103.99 33.97
N VAL A 76 -13.38 -105.01 34.11
CA VAL A 76 -14.43 -105.36 33.13
C VAL A 76 -15.42 -104.20 32.94
N HIS A 77 -15.87 -103.58 34.03
CA HIS A 77 -16.80 -102.44 33.93
C HIS A 77 -16.13 -101.16 33.40
N LEU A 78 -14.86 -100.93 33.73
CA LEU A 78 -14.10 -99.80 33.18
C LEU A 78 -13.88 -99.94 31.67
N GLU A 79 -13.57 -101.15 31.19
CA GLU A 79 -13.43 -101.45 29.76
C GLU A 79 -14.77 -101.28 29.04
N ARG A 80 -15.86 -101.79 29.61
CA ARG A 80 -17.21 -101.57 29.09
C ARG A 80 -17.56 -100.09 29.00
N GLY A 81 -17.24 -99.29 30.02
CA GLY A 81 -17.43 -97.84 30.01
C GLY A 81 -16.66 -97.16 28.87
N ARG A 82 -15.38 -97.51 28.70
CA ARG A 82 -14.55 -96.99 27.58
C ARG A 82 -15.15 -97.33 26.22
N ASN A 83 -15.60 -98.57 26.03
CA ASN A 83 -16.21 -99.01 24.76
C ASN A 83 -17.51 -98.25 24.46
N VAL A 84 -18.32 -97.94 25.48
CA VAL A 84 -19.53 -97.12 25.33
C VAL A 84 -19.17 -95.69 24.94
N ASP A 85 -18.18 -95.08 25.59
CA ASP A 85 -17.72 -93.72 25.25
C ASP A 85 -17.12 -93.64 23.85
N GLU A 86 -16.36 -94.64 23.43
CA GLU A 86 -15.81 -94.74 22.07
C GLU A 86 -16.92 -94.89 21.03
N ALA A 87 -17.91 -95.75 21.28
CA ALA A 87 -19.07 -95.90 20.41
C ALA A 87 -19.87 -94.59 20.33
N ALA A 88 -20.09 -93.91 21.47
CA ALA A 88 -20.78 -92.62 21.51
C ALA A 88 -20.02 -91.55 20.71
N LYS A 89 -18.69 -91.47 20.85
CA LYS A 89 -17.84 -90.57 20.06
C LYS A 89 -17.90 -90.87 18.56
N ALA A 90 -17.88 -92.15 18.19
CA ALA A 90 -17.98 -92.57 16.78
C ALA A 90 -19.33 -92.16 16.17
N LEU A 91 -20.43 -92.40 16.90
CA LEU A 91 -21.77 -91.98 16.48
C LEU A 91 -21.91 -90.46 16.40
N ALA A 92 -21.40 -89.72 17.40
CA ALA A 92 -21.40 -88.26 17.39
C ALA A 92 -20.62 -87.72 16.19
N LYS A 93 -19.47 -88.31 15.85
CA LYS A 93 -18.69 -87.95 14.66
C LYS A 93 -19.47 -88.21 13.37
N GLN A 94 -20.19 -89.32 13.26
CA GLN A 94 -21.05 -89.62 12.11
C GLN A 94 -22.18 -88.59 11.96
N VAL A 95 -22.86 -88.25 13.06
CA VAL A 95 -23.92 -87.24 13.05
C VAL A 95 -23.36 -85.86 12.68
N ALA A 96 -22.21 -85.46 13.25
CA ALA A 96 -21.55 -84.21 12.90
C ALA A 96 -21.19 -84.14 11.41
N ALA A 97 -20.67 -85.23 10.84
CA ALA A 97 -20.35 -85.30 9.41
C ALA A 97 -21.59 -85.21 8.50
N LEU A 98 -22.77 -85.61 8.98
CA LEU A 98 -24.04 -85.42 8.27
C LEU A 98 -24.56 -83.98 8.39
N ILE A 99 -24.33 -83.31 9.52
CA ILE A 99 -24.80 -81.93 9.76
C ILE A 99 -23.93 -80.91 9.02
N GLU A 100 -22.61 -81.08 9.06
CA GLU A 100 -21.62 -80.14 8.54
C GLU A 100 -21.91 -79.61 7.12
N PRO A 101 -22.21 -80.43 6.09
CA PRO A 101 -22.48 -79.91 4.76
C PRO A 101 -23.73 -79.03 4.69
N HIS A 102 -24.77 -79.33 5.47
CA HIS A 102 -25.99 -78.54 5.52
C HIS A 102 -25.78 -77.23 6.28
N ASP A 103 -25.08 -77.27 7.41
CA ASP A 103 -24.75 -76.08 8.19
C ASP A 103 -23.87 -75.11 7.38
N ASN A 104 -22.88 -75.64 6.65
CA ASN A 104 -22.06 -74.84 5.74
C ASN A 104 -22.88 -74.23 4.59
N ALA A 105 -23.83 -74.97 4.01
CA ALA A 105 -24.70 -74.46 2.96
C ALA A 105 -25.65 -73.35 3.47
N ILE A 106 -26.22 -73.52 4.67
CA ILE A 106 -27.07 -72.50 5.31
C ILE A 106 -26.25 -71.23 5.57
N LYS A 107 -25.06 -71.35 6.17
CA LYS A 107 -24.16 -70.21 6.41
C LYS A 107 -23.79 -69.49 5.12
N ALA A 108 -23.50 -70.23 4.05
CA ALA A 108 -23.17 -69.63 2.75
C ALA A 108 -24.35 -68.81 2.17
N ILE A 109 -25.59 -69.31 2.32
CA ILE A 109 -26.80 -68.59 1.91
C ILE A 109 -27.02 -67.34 2.77
N GLU A 110 -26.91 -67.47 4.09
CA GLU A 110 -27.05 -66.34 5.02
C GLU A 110 -26.04 -65.24 4.74
N GLU A 111 -24.77 -65.59 4.49
CA GLU A 111 -23.75 -64.62 4.12
C GLU A 111 -24.00 -63.98 2.75
N ALA A 112 -24.47 -64.75 1.76
CA ALA A 112 -24.81 -64.23 0.44
C ALA A 112 -25.95 -63.19 0.55
N GLU A 113 -26.94 -63.49 1.38
CA GLU A 113 -28.07 -62.60 1.66
C GLU A 113 -27.63 -61.35 2.42
N GLN A 114 -26.80 -61.49 3.46
CA GLN A 114 -26.21 -60.33 4.16
C GLN A 114 -25.42 -59.42 3.20
N ARG A 115 -24.65 -60.02 2.26
CA ARG A 115 -23.93 -59.26 1.22
C ARG A 115 -24.90 -58.56 0.25
N ARG A 116 -26.00 -59.21 -0.14
CA ARG A 116 -27.04 -58.63 -0.99
C ARG A 116 -27.68 -57.41 -0.30
N VAL A 117 -28.17 -57.57 0.91
CA VAL A 117 -28.80 -56.50 1.71
C VAL A 117 -27.83 -55.34 1.95
N LYS A 118 -26.57 -55.64 2.32
CA LYS A 118 -25.55 -54.60 2.51
C LYS A 118 -25.30 -53.79 1.24
N ARG A 119 -25.27 -54.44 0.08
CA ARG A 119 -25.10 -53.78 -1.23
C ARG A 119 -26.28 -52.86 -1.54
N LEU A 120 -27.51 -53.31 -1.31
CA LEU A 120 -28.71 -52.50 -1.53
C LEU A 120 -28.73 -51.27 -0.63
N ARG A 121 -28.40 -51.44 0.67
CA ARG A 121 -28.28 -50.32 1.60
C ARG A 121 -27.17 -49.34 1.22
N GLN A 122 -26.03 -49.84 0.73
CA GLN A 122 -24.97 -48.98 0.24
C GLN A 122 -25.46 -48.15 -0.94
N ARG A 123 -26.16 -48.75 -1.90
CA ARG A 123 -26.73 -48.02 -3.05
C ARG A 123 -27.73 -46.93 -2.63
N LEU A 124 -28.53 -47.17 -1.59
CA LEU A 124 -29.41 -46.14 -1.01
C LEU A 124 -28.60 -45.01 -0.38
N SER A 125 -27.54 -45.34 0.35
CA SER A 125 -26.61 -44.35 0.91
C SER A 125 -25.94 -43.53 -0.20
N ASP A 126 -25.52 -44.17 -1.29
CA ASP A 126 -24.90 -43.50 -2.43
C ASP A 126 -25.89 -42.53 -3.09
N LEU A 127 -27.16 -42.94 -3.26
CA LEU A 127 -28.23 -42.08 -3.76
C LEU A 127 -28.45 -40.85 -2.85
N ALA A 128 -28.45 -41.04 -1.53
CA ALA A 128 -28.56 -39.94 -0.57
C ALA A 128 -27.36 -38.98 -0.63
N SER A 129 -26.15 -39.51 -0.82
CA SER A 129 -24.90 -38.72 -0.88
C SER A 129 -24.81 -37.81 -2.10
N LEU A 130 -25.69 -37.96 -3.11
CA LEU A 130 -25.76 -37.01 -4.22
C LEU A 130 -26.05 -35.58 -3.74
N LEU A 131 -26.70 -35.41 -2.59
CA LEU A 131 -26.94 -34.09 -2.01
C LEU A 131 -25.69 -33.44 -1.41
N ASP A 132 -24.62 -34.20 -1.19
CA ASP A 132 -23.43 -33.69 -0.52
C ASP A 132 -22.61 -32.79 -1.45
N SER A 133 -22.20 -31.62 -0.96
CA SER A 133 -21.22 -30.74 -1.63
C SER A 133 -21.62 -30.29 -3.05
N VAL A 134 -22.86 -29.87 -3.26
CA VAL A 134 -23.28 -29.20 -4.50
C VAL A 134 -22.95 -27.71 -4.42
N THR A 135 -22.08 -27.22 -5.32
CA THR A 135 -21.56 -25.84 -5.25
C THR A 135 -21.83 -25.01 -6.50
N THR A 136 -22.13 -25.65 -7.64
CA THR A 136 -22.45 -24.97 -8.91
C THR A 136 -23.73 -25.54 -9.53
N SER A 137 -24.37 -24.76 -10.40
CA SER A 137 -25.58 -25.20 -11.11
C SER A 137 -25.31 -26.45 -11.96
N ASP A 138 -24.17 -26.50 -12.65
CA ASP A 138 -23.75 -27.65 -13.46
C ASP A 138 -23.62 -28.93 -12.63
N GLN A 139 -23.02 -28.84 -11.42
CA GLN A 139 -22.93 -29.99 -10.50
C GLN A 139 -24.32 -30.45 -10.05
N ALA A 140 -25.22 -29.52 -9.73
CA ALA A 140 -26.58 -29.86 -9.34
C ALA A 140 -27.31 -30.61 -10.46
N LYS A 141 -27.12 -30.15 -11.71
CA LYS A 141 -27.71 -30.76 -12.91
C LYS A 141 -27.18 -32.18 -13.16
N GLU A 142 -25.86 -32.37 -13.15
CA GLU A 142 -25.24 -33.69 -13.34
C GLU A 142 -25.74 -34.70 -12.32
N LYS A 143 -25.78 -34.31 -11.04
CA LYS A 143 -26.27 -35.17 -9.97
C LYS A 143 -27.76 -35.45 -10.06
N MET A 144 -28.55 -34.50 -10.55
CA MET A 144 -29.98 -34.71 -10.80
C MET A 144 -30.20 -35.74 -11.92
N GLU A 145 -29.41 -35.69 -12.99
CA GLU A 145 -29.42 -36.71 -14.04
C GLU A 145 -29.02 -38.09 -13.50
N ALA A 146 -27.98 -38.15 -12.65
CA ALA A 146 -27.57 -39.38 -11.98
C ALA A 146 -28.70 -39.95 -11.09
N ALA A 147 -29.37 -39.13 -10.29
CA ALA A 147 -30.49 -39.54 -9.45
C ALA A 147 -31.67 -40.06 -10.30
N ARG A 148 -31.96 -39.41 -11.43
CA ARG A 148 -33.04 -39.82 -12.35
C ARG A 148 -32.77 -41.15 -13.03
N ALA A 149 -31.50 -41.42 -13.36
CA ALA A 149 -31.07 -42.68 -13.98
C ALA A 149 -31.20 -43.90 -13.05
N VAL A 150 -31.27 -43.70 -11.73
CA VAL A 150 -31.49 -44.79 -10.77
C VAL A 150 -32.89 -45.36 -10.92
N ASP A 151 -33.00 -46.65 -11.21
CA ASP A 151 -34.26 -47.40 -11.23
C ASP A 151 -34.59 -47.97 -9.83
N PRO A 152 -35.63 -47.47 -9.14
CA PRO A 152 -36.01 -47.93 -7.82
C PRO A 152 -36.43 -49.41 -7.76
N SER A 153 -36.92 -49.99 -8.86
CA SER A 153 -37.36 -51.40 -8.88
C SER A 153 -36.20 -52.39 -8.64
N THR A 154 -34.97 -51.94 -8.89
CA THR A 154 -33.75 -52.73 -8.67
C THR A 154 -33.32 -52.80 -7.19
N PHE A 155 -34.12 -52.27 -6.27
CA PHE A 155 -33.86 -52.28 -4.83
C PHE A 155 -34.66 -53.35 -4.06
N GLU A 156 -35.43 -54.19 -4.75
CA GLU A 156 -36.13 -55.35 -4.18
C GLU A 156 -36.97 -54.96 -2.95
N GLU A 157 -36.67 -55.50 -1.76
CA GLU A 157 -37.44 -55.19 -0.54
C GLU A 157 -37.33 -53.71 -0.09
N PHE A 158 -36.39 -52.95 -0.64
CA PHE A 158 -36.21 -51.52 -0.38
C PHE A 158 -36.74 -50.64 -1.53
N GLU A 159 -37.55 -51.18 -2.45
CA GLU A 159 -38.08 -50.43 -3.60
C GLU A 159 -38.83 -49.15 -3.18
N GLU A 160 -39.73 -49.24 -2.21
CA GLU A 160 -40.52 -48.08 -1.75
C GLU A 160 -39.63 -47.01 -1.08
N GLU A 161 -38.66 -47.44 -0.26
CA GLU A 161 -37.68 -46.53 0.34
C GLU A 161 -36.82 -45.85 -0.75
N ALA A 162 -36.42 -46.58 -1.78
CA ALA A 162 -35.68 -46.04 -2.91
C ALA A 162 -36.51 -45.04 -3.73
N LYS A 163 -37.81 -45.29 -3.94
CA LYS A 163 -38.73 -44.35 -4.60
C LYS A 163 -38.84 -43.04 -3.83
N ASP A 164 -39.12 -43.12 -2.53
CA ASP A 164 -39.25 -41.95 -1.67
C ASP A 164 -37.96 -41.15 -1.60
N LEU A 165 -36.82 -41.84 -1.45
CA LEU A 165 -35.51 -41.21 -1.43
C LEU A 165 -35.19 -40.54 -2.76
N LYS A 166 -35.46 -41.19 -3.89
CA LYS A 166 -35.26 -40.63 -5.23
C LYS A 166 -36.07 -39.34 -5.42
N VAL A 167 -37.34 -39.33 -5.06
CA VAL A 167 -38.20 -38.14 -5.15
C VAL A 167 -37.63 -37.00 -4.29
N ARG A 168 -37.21 -37.30 -3.07
CA ARG A 168 -36.62 -36.30 -2.17
C ARG A 168 -35.32 -35.72 -2.72
N VAL A 169 -34.42 -36.58 -3.22
CA VAL A 169 -33.14 -36.17 -3.79
C VAL A 169 -33.35 -35.34 -5.05
N ASP A 170 -34.21 -35.77 -5.97
CA ASP A 170 -34.52 -35.02 -7.20
C ASP A 170 -35.11 -33.63 -6.87
N TYR A 171 -36.04 -33.56 -5.91
CA TYR A 171 -36.61 -32.29 -5.47
C TYR A 171 -35.56 -31.33 -4.87
N ALA A 172 -34.71 -31.84 -3.97
CA ALA A 172 -33.67 -31.03 -3.34
C ALA A 172 -32.61 -30.55 -4.34
N LEU A 173 -32.19 -31.41 -5.29
CA LEU A 173 -31.27 -31.03 -6.36
C LEU A 173 -31.89 -30.01 -7.31
N SER A 174 -33.19 -30.13 -7.61
CA SER A 174 -33.90 -29.13 -8.41
C SER A 174 -33.89 -27.76 -7.73
N GLN A 175 -34.17 -27.69 -6.42
CA GLN A 175 -34.11 -26.42 -5.69
C GLN A 175 -32.70 -25.83 -5.66
N ALA A 176 -31.69 -26.69 -5.44
CA ALA A 176 -30.29 -26.27 -5.46
C ALA A 176 -29.87 -25.73 -6.83
N TYR A 177 -30.27 -26.40 -7.91
CA TYR A 177 -30.02 -25.97 -9.29
C TYR A 177 -30.61 -24.58 -9.55
N ASP A 178 -31.88 -24.37 -9.23
CA ASP A 178 -32.56 -23.07 -9.46
C ASP A 178 -31.88 -21.95 -8.66
N SER A 179 -31.56 -22.21 -7.38
CA SER A 179 -30.88 -21.25 -6.52
C SER A 179 -29.48 -20.91 -7.01
N LEU A 180 -28.68 -21.90 -7.40
CA LEU A 180 -27.31 -21.70 -7.86
C LEU A 180 -27.28 -21.00 -9.22
N THR A 181 -28.19 -21.36 -10.13
CA THR A 181 -28.35 -20.68 -11.43
C THR A 181 -28.66 -19.20 -11.23
N ALA A 182 -29.56 -18.86 -10.31
CA ALA A 182 -29.88 -17.47 -10.00
C ALA A 182 -28.68 -16.69 -9.44
N LEU A 183 -27.90 -17.32 -8.55
CA LEU A 183 -26.68 -16.71 -7.99
C LEU A 183 -25.60 -16.50 -9.05
N GLU A 184 -25.38 -17.47 -9.94
CA GLU A 184 -24.41 -17.37 -11.03
C GLU A 184 -24.79 -16.25 -12.00
N GLN A 185 -26.07 -16.16 -12.39
CA GLN A 185 -26.58 -15.06 -13.22
C GLN A 185 -26.39 -13.68 -12.57
N GLN A 186 -26.66 -13.57 -11.27
CA GLN A 186 -26.43 -12.33 -10.52
C GLN A 186 -24.94 -11.95 -10.49
N GLN A 187 -24.05 -12.93 -10.34
CA GLN A 187 -22.61 -12.70 -10.36
C GLN A 187 -22.12 -12.24 -11.73
N GLU A 188 -22.62 -12.86 -12.81
CA GLU A 188 -22.31 -12.46 -14.18
C GLU A 188 -22.79 -11.03 -14.48
N GLU A 189 -24.03 -10.70 -14.10
CA GLU A 189 -24.58 -9.35 -14.27
C GLU A 189 -23.76 -8.32 -13.49
N LEU A 190 -23.40 -8.63 -12.24
CA LEU A 190 -22.59 -7.77 -11.40
C LEU A 190 -21.17 -7.57 -11.97
N GLN A 191 -20.59 -8.59 -12.60
CA GLN A 191 -19.32 -8.45 -13.34
C GLN A 191 -19.48 -7.57 -14.58
N ARG A 192 -20.56 -7.72 -15.35
CA ARG A 192 -20.85 -6.84 -16.50
C ARG A 192 -21.01 -5.38 -16.08
N LEU A 193 -21.77 -5.11 -15.02
CA LEU A 193 -21.96 -3.76 -14.48
C LEU A 193 -20.65 -3.14 -13.98
N ARG A 194 -19.77 -3.93 -13.34
CA ARG A 194 -18.44 -3.47 -12.93
C ARG A 194 -17.55 -3.14 -14.13
N ALA A 195 -17.58 -3.96 -15.18
CA ALA A 195 -16.83 -3.70 -16.41
C ALA A 195 -17.33 -2.42 -17.11
N GLU A 196 -18.66 -2.25 -17.22
CA GLU A 196 -19.25 -1.06 -17.81
C GLU A 196 -18.94 0.20 -17.00
N ALA A 197 -19.04 0.15 -15.66
CA ALA A 197 -18.69 1.26 -14.79
C ALA A 197 -17.22 1.66 -14.93
N ALA A 198 -16.30 0.68 -15.02
CA ALA A 198 -14.89 0.93 -15.25
C ALA A 198 -14.63 1.56 -16.63
N GLU A 199 -15.35 1.15 -17.68
CA GLU A 199 -15.25 1.79 -18.99
C GLU A 199 -15.77 3.24 -18.99
N ARG A 200 -16.91 3.50 -18.34
CA ARG A 200 -17.45 4.86 -18.19
C ARG A 200 -16.47 5.75 -17.44
N GLU A 201 -15.94 5.28 -16.31
CA GLU A 201 -14.95 6.04 -15.54
C GLU A 201 -13.68 6.34 -16.35
N ARG A 202 -13.22 5.39 -17.18
CA ARG A 202 -12.11 5.62 -18.10
C ARG A 202 -12.43 6.71 -19.13
N ARG A 203 -13.60 6.66 -19.75
CA ARG A 203 -14.05 7.67 -20.71
C ARG A 203 -14.18 9.05 -20.06
N ASP A 204 -14.78 9.12 -18.88
CA ASP A 204 -14.95 10.37 -18.12
C ASP A 204 -13.59 10.97 -17.73
N ARG A 205 -12.63 10.13 -17.31
CA ARG A 205 -11.25 10.56 -17.02
C ARG A 205 -10.55 11.07 -18.27
N GLU A 206 -10.67 10.35 -19.40
CA GLU A 206 -10.07 10.75 -20.68
C GLU A 206 -10.69 12.07 -21.20
N GLU A 207 -12.01 12.24 -21.08
CA GLU A 207 -12.70 13.47 -21.45
C GLU A 207 -12.35 14.63 -20.52
N ALA A 208 -12.28 14.41 -19.20
CA ALA A 208 -11.85 15.42 -18.24
C ALA A 208 -10.42 15.89 -18.52
N LEU A 209 -9.52 14.97 -18.87
CA LEU A 209 -8.15 15.30 -19.29
C LEU A 209 -8.13 16.07 -20.62
N ARG A 210 -8.99 15.73 -21.58
CA ARG A 210 -9.12 16.48 -22.84
C ARG A 210 -9.60 17.91 -22.58
N VAL A 211 -10.69 18.08 -21.83
CA VAL A 211 -11.26 19.39 -21.49
C VAL A 211 -10.28 20.22 -20.66
N ASP A 212 -9.59 19.63 -19.68
CA ASP A 212 -8.56 20.35 -18.91
C ASP A 212 -7.37 20.72 -19.80
N GLY A 213 -6.98 19.84 -20.73
CA GLY A 213 -5.95 20.12 -21.74
C GLY A 213 -6.31 21.29 -22.66
N GLU A 214 -7.53 21.30 -23.20
CA GLU A 214 -8.07 22.40 -24.02
C GLU A 214 -8.15 23.71 -23.24
N ARG A 215 -8.61 23.66 -21.99
CA ARG A 215 -8.65 24.84 -21.11
C ARG A 215 -7.26 25.40 -20.86
N ARG A 216 -6.28 24.55 -20.51
CA ARG A 216 -4.89 24.98 -20.29
C ARG A 216 -4.29 25.57 -21.57
N ALA A 217 -4.57 24.99 -22.74
CA ALA A 217 -4.11 25.52 -24.02
C ALA A 217 -4.75 26.90 -24.32
N ALA A 218 -6.05 27.06 -24.09
CA ALA A 218 -6.76 28.32 -24.25
C ALA A 218 -6.24 29.40 -23.28
N GLU A 219 -6.01 29.06 -22.01
CA GLU A 219 -5.42 29.95 -21.02
C GLU A 219 -3.99 30.37 -21.41
N GLN A 220 -3.17 29.44 -21.91
CA GLN A 220 -1.83 29.76 -22.41
C GLN A 220 -1.88 30.70 -23.61
N LEU A 221 -2.77 30.46 -24.58
CA LEU A 221 -2.95 31.34 -25.73
C LEU A 221 -3.46 32.72 -25.30
N ALA A 222 -4.42 32.80 -24.37
CA ALA A 222 -4.92 34.06 -23.84
C ALA A 222 -3.82 34.84 -23.11
N ARG A 223 -2.98 34.16 -22.32
CA ARG A 223 -1.79 34.78 -21.68
C ARG A 223 -0.78 35.28 -22.70
N GLN A 224 -0.55 34.53 -23.78
CA GLN A 224 0.34 34.96 -24.87
C GLN A 224 -0.22 36.20 -25.58
N GLN A 225 -1.51 36.20 -25.93
CA GLN A 225 -2.17 37.36 -26.54
C GLN A 225 -2.16 38.57 -25.62
N GLN A 226 -2.42 38.39 -24.32
CA GLN A 226 -2.36 39.49 -23.35
C GLN A 226 -0.93 40.03 -23.24
N ALA A 227 0.08 39.15 -23.13
CA ALA A 227 1.47 39.57 -23.09
C ALA A 227 1.90 40.29 -24.38
N GLU A 228 1.38 39.92 -25.54
CA GLU A 228 1.61 40.65 -26.79
C GLU A 228 0.91 42.01 -26.79
N ARG A 229 -0.34 42.10 -26.34
CA ARG A 229 -1.06 43.37 -26.20
C ARG A 229 -0.33 44.31 -25.24
N ASP A 230 0.09 43.81 -24.08
CA ASP A 230 0.84 44.58 -23.09
C ASP A 230 2.19 45.04 -23.66
N ARG A 231 2.85 44.23 -24.50
CA ARG A 231 4.09 44.63 -25.21
C ARG A 231 3.85 45.72 -26.24
N VAL A 232 2.76 45.64 -27.02
CA VAL A 232 2.40 46.68 -28.00
C VAL A 232 2.03 47.96 -27.26
N GLU A 233 1.19 47.88 -26.22
CA GLU A 233 0.79 49.04 -25.43
C GLU A 233 1.98 49.68 -24.72
N ALA A 234 2.90 48.90 -24.16
CA ALA A 234 4.14 49.42 -23.58
C ALA A 234 5.00 50.14 -24.62
N ARG A 235 5.08 49.63 -25.85
CA ARG A 235 5.79 50.32 -26.97
C ARG A 235 5.08 51.61 -27.38
N GLU A 236 3.76 51.63 -27.44
CA GLU A 236 2.99 52.83 -27.75
C GLU A 236 3.11 53.89 -26.65
N ARG A 237 3.00 53.50 -25.38
CA ARG A 237 3.23 54.40 -24.23
C ARG A 237 4.65 54.96 -24.28
N GLN A 238 5.66 54.11 -24.49
CA GLN A 238 7.04 54.56 -24.62
C GLN A 238 7.24 55.52 -25.82
N ALA A 239 6.54 55.31 -26.93
CA ALA A 239 6.58 56.20 -28.08
C ALA A 239 5.88 57.55 -27.78
N ARG A 240 4.73 57.53 -27.10
CA ARG A 240 4.01 58.73 -26.66
C ARG A 240 4.81 59.53 -25.66
N ASP A 241 5.37 58.89 -24.64
CA ASP A 241 6.21 59.54 -23.63
C ASP A 241 7.41 60.21 -24.28
N ARG A 242 8.07 59.54 -25.25
CA ARG A 242 9.17 60.14 -26.04
C ARG A 242 8.71 61.33 -26.89
N ALA A 243 7.52 61.25 -27.49
CA ALA A 243 6.95 62.34 -28.29
C ALA A 243 6.57 63.54 -27.41
N GLU A 244 5.94 63.30 -26.25
CA GLU A 244 5.62 64.35 -25.27
C GLU A 244 6.88 64.98 -24.67
N GLU A 245 7.91 64.18 -24.37
CA GLU A 245 9.21 64.72 -23.92
C GLU A 245 9.87 65.56 -25.00
N ALA A 246 9.82 65.14 -26.28
CA ALA A 246 10.32 65.93 -27.40
C ALA A 246 9.54 67.24 -27.55
N GLU A 247 8.21 67.20 -27.48
CA GLU A 247 7.36 68.40 -27.57
C GLU A 247 7.60 69.34 -26.38
N ARG A 248 7.75 68.81 -25.15
CA ARG A 248 8.12 69.62 -23.98
C ARG A 248 9.49 70.28 -24.16
N ARG A 249 10.47 69.57 -24.73
CA ARG A 249 11.79 70.14 -25.04
C ARG A 249 11.70 71.23 -26.09
N GLU A 250 10.91 71.05 -27.15
CA GLU A 250 10.68 72.09 -28.15
C GLU A 250 9.95 73.31 -27.58
N ARG A 251 8.93 73.12 -26.75
CA ARG A 251 8.22 74.22 -26.07
C ARG A 251 9.15 74.98 -25.12
N LEU A 252 9.99 74.27 -24.36
CA LEU A 252 10.99 74.90 -23.50
C LEU A 252 12.04 75.66 -24.31
N ALA A 253 12.52 75.10 -25.42
CA ALA A 253 13.45 75.78 -26.32
C ALA A 253 12.82 77.03 -26.96
N ALA A 254 11.56 76.95 -27.37
CA ALA A 254 10.82 78.09 -27.93
C ALA A 254 10.56 79.18 -26.87
N GLN A 255 10.26 78.80 -25.62
CA GLN A 255 10.15 79.74 -24.51
C GLN A 255 11.49 80.42 -24.22
N GLN A 256 12.60 79.68 -24.21
CA GLN A 256 13.94 80.25 -24.03
C GLN A 256 14.31 81.21 -25.16
N LEU A 257 13.98 80.88 -26.41
CA LEU A 257 14.20 81.78 -27.55
C LEU A 257 13.35 83.05 -27.46
N ALA A 258 12.07 82.91 -27.09
CA ALA A 258 11.18 84.06 -26.90
C ALA A 258 11.64 84.96 -25.74
N GLU A 259 12.12 84.37 -24.65
CA GLU A 259 12.65 85.11 -23.50
C GLU A 259 14.00 85.76 -23.82
N ALA A 260 14.86 85.11 -24.62
CA ALA A 260 16.09 85.72 -25.14
C ALA A 260 15.78 86.91 -26.06
N GLN A 261 14.78 86.78 -26.94
CA GLN A 261 14.30 87.88 -27.78
C GLN A 261 13.70 89.03 -26.96
N GLN A 262 12.94 88.73 -25.90
CA GLN A 262 12.44 89.76 -24.99
C GLN A 262 13.55 90.42 -24.18
N ARG A 263 14.58 89.68 -23.78
CA ARG A 263 15.78 90.24 -23.14
C ARG A 263 16.55 91.13 -24.09
N GLU A 264 16.68 90.74 -25.36
CA GLU A 264 17.33 91.57 -26.39
C GLU A 264 16.51 92.83 -26.70
N GLN A 265 15.18 92.75 -26.74
CA GLN A 265 14.32 93.92 -26.90
C GLN A 265 14.40 94.86 -25.69
N ARG A 266 14.41 94.32 -24.46
CA ARG A 266 14.62 95.12 -23.24
C ARG A 266 16.00 95.76 -23.22
N TRP A 267 17.04 95.04 -23.63
CA TRP A 267 18.39 95.57 -23.77
C TRP A 267 18.43 96.73 -24.76
N ARG A 268 17.81 96.59 -25.95
CA ARG A 268 17.73 97.67 -26.93
C ARG A 268 16.95 98.89 -26.42
N GLN A 269 15.88 98.68 -25.65
CA GLN A 269 15.13 99.77 -25.01
C GLN A 269 15.95 100.49 -23.95
N GLU A 270 16.68 99.75 -23.10
CA GLU A 270 17.58 100.32 -22.10
C GLU A 270 18.77 101.04 -22.73
N GLU A 271 19.30 100.54 -23.86
CA GLU A 271 20.39 101.17 -24.60
C GLU A 271 19.95 102.47 -25.29
N ASP A 272 18.74 102.50 -25.86
CA ASP A 272 18.12 103.72 -26.41
C ASP A 272 17.76 104.73 -25.31
N GLU A 273 17.30 104.28 -24.14
CA GLU A 273 17.08 105.16 -22.97
C GLU A 273 18.40 105.73 -22.43
N ARG A 274 19.46 104.91 -22.36
CA ARG A 274 20.80 105.39 -22.01
C ARG A 274 21.32 106.43 -23.01
N ARG A 275 21.15 106.21 -24.31
CA ARG A 275 21.50 107.21 -25.35
C ARG A 275 20.70 108.50 -25.21
N ARG A 276 19.41 108.43 -24.87
CA ARG A 276 18.58 109.62 -24.60
C ARG A 276 19.01 110.36 -23.34
N GLN A 277 19.39 109.64 -22.28
CA GLN A 277 19.89 110.23 -21.04
C GLN A 277 21.28 110.85 -21.21
N GLU A 278 22.17 110.22 -21.99
CA GLU A 278 23.49 110.78 -22.32
C GLU A 278 23.37 112.01 -23.22
N ALA A 279 22.47 112.00 -24.22
CA ALA A 279 22.16 113.18 -25.03
C ALA A 279 21.56 114.33 -24.20
N GLN A 280 20.71 114.03 -23.20
CA GLN A 280 20.21 115.05 -22.26
C GLN A 280 21.31 115.63 -21.38
N ARG A 281 22.24 114.79 -20.87
CA ARG A 281 23.39 115.24 -20.07
C ARG A 281 24.38 116.07 -20.89
N GLU A 282 24.59 115.76 -22.17
CA GLU A 282 25.41 116.59 -23.07
C GLU A 282 24.75 117.95 -23.35
N ASN A 283 23.44 117.99 -23.55
CA ASN A 283 22.70 119.24 -23.75
C ASN A 283 22.71 120.13 -22.48
N GLU A 284 22.59 119.53 -21.30
CA GLU A 284 22.71 120.26 -20.02
C GLU A 284 24.15 120.75 -19.76
N ARG A 285 25.18 120.01 -20.18
CA ARG A 285 26.58 120.46 -20.13
C ARG A 285 26.82 121.65 -21.06
N GLN A 286 26.25 121.65 -22.26
CA GLN A 286 26.35 122.76 -23.20
C GLN A 286 25.64 124.02 -22.67
N MET A 287 24.44 123.88 -22.10
CA MET A 287 23.69 125.01 -21.52
C MET A 287 24.38 125.60 -20.27
N ARG A 288 25.03 124.78 -19.43
CA ARG A 288 25.84 125.26 -18.28
C ARG A 288 27.14 125.95 -18.71
N ALA A 289 27.75 125.53 -19.81
CA ALA A 289 28.96 126.16 -20.35
C ALA A 289 28.69 127.54 -20.96
N GLU A 290 27.54 127.73 -21.61
CA GLU A 290 27.14 129.03 -22.19
C GLU A 290 26.71 130.05 -21.12
N THR A 291 26.03 129.61 -20.07
CA THR A 291 25.65 130.48 -18.93
C THR A 291 26.85 130.89 -18.08
N MET A 292 27.88 130.05 -17.91
CA MET A 292 29.13 130.44 -17.25
C MET A 292 30.01 131.37 -18.09
N ARG A 293 30.05 131.22 -19.42
CA ARG A 293 30.79 132.14 -20.31
C ARG A 293 30.23 133.56 -20.27
N ALA A 294 28.90 133.71 -20.16
CA ALA A 294 28.27 135.02 -20.04
C ALA A 294 28.46 135.69 -18.66
N ALA A 295 28.59 134.89 -17.58
CA ALA A 295 28.89 135.39 -16.24
C ALA A 295 30.36 135.83 -16.07
N PHE A 296 31.30 135.14 -16.74
CA PHE A 296 32.75 135.42 -16.65
C PHE A 296 33.15 136.73 -17.35
N VAL A 297 32.51 137.09 -18.47
CA VAL A 297 32.76 138.35 -19.20
C VAL A 297 32.22 139.58 -18.44
N LYS A 298 31.20 139.41 -17.59
CA LYS A 298 30.62 140.50 -16.80
C LYS A 298 31.39 140.82 -15.52
N TYR A 299 32.26 139.91 -15.06
CA TYR A 299 33.00 140.05 -13.78
C TYR A 299 34.43 140.60 -13.95
N PHE A 300 35.05 140.50 -15.14
CA PHE A 300 36.43 140.99 -15.39
C PHE A 300 36.52 142.37 -16.07
N ALA A 301 35.39 142.98 -16.47
CA ALA A 301 35.37 144.31 -17.09
C ALA A 301 35.13 145.48 -16.09
N GLY A 302 35.09 145.19 -14.78
CA GLY A 302 34.77 146.17 -13.73
C GLY A 302 35.96 146.78 -12.97
N GLU A 303 37.12 146.14 -12.95
CA GLU A 303 38.27 146.57 -12.14
C GLU A 303 39.59 146.29 -12.87
N ILE A 304 40.21 147.36 -13.36
CA ILE A 304 41.65 147.64 -13.56
C ILE A 304 41.73 148.67 -14.71
N GLY A 305 41.37 149.91 -14.36
CA GLY A 305 41.95 151.08 -14.99
C GLY A 305 43.30 151.36 -14.35
N GLN A 306 44.24 151.89 -15.15
CA GLN A 306 45.58 152.33 -14.76
C GLN A 306 46.66 151.23 -14.64
N HIS A 307 46.95 150.55 -15.75
CA HIS A 307 48.31 150.39 -16.29
C HIS A 307 48.18 149.88 -17.73
N GLN A 308 48.76 150.60 -18.68
CA GLN A 308 48.72 150.30 -20.10
C GLN A 308 49.49 149.00 -20.40
N ILE A 309 48.78 147.88 -20.51
CA ILE A 309 49.23 146.65 -21.17
C ILE A 309 48.18 146.34 -22.23
N SER A 310 48.59 146.24 -23.50
CA SER A 310 47.66 145.97 -24.59
C SER A 310 47.17 144.51 -24.56
N PRO A 311 45.94 144.22 -25.02
CA PRO A 311 45.36 142.87 -25.02
C PRO A 311 46.20 141.81 -25.75
N GLU A 312 47.02 142.23 -26.70
CA GLU A 312 47.92 141.34 -27.45
C GLU A 312 49.08 140.84 -26.60
N GLN A 313 49.59 141.64 -25.67
CA GLN A 313 50.69 141.25 -24.78
C GLN A 313 50.24 140.33 -23.61
N LEU A 314 48.95 140.36 -23.27
CA LEU A 314 48.33 139.46 -22.29
C LEU A 314 47.99 138.08 -22.90
N GLY A 315 47.72 138.04 -24.21
CA GLY A 315 47.56 136.80 -24.98
C GLY A 315 48.85 136.01 -25.14
N GLU A 316 49.99 136.69 -25.35
CA GLU A 316 51.30 136.03 -25.51
C GLU A 316 51.90 135.49 -24.20
N LEU A 317 51.56 136.05 -23.03
CA LEU A 317 52.03 135.52 -21.74
C LEU A 317 51.25 134.28 -21.25
N ILE A 318 49.99 134.13 -21.68
CA ILE A 318 49.16 132.95 -21.36
C ILE A 318 49.40 131.82 -22.38
N ALA A 319 49.73 132.16 -23.63
CA ALA A 319 50.04 131.16 -24.66
C ALA A 319 51.41 130.48 -24.47
N ASN A 320 52.39 131.20 -23.91
CA ASN A 320 53.77 130.71 -23.78
C ASN A 320 54.08 130.16 -22.39
N GLY A 321 53.21 129.29 -21.83
CA GLY A 321 53.34 128.62 -20.53
C GLY A 321 54.72 128.00 -20.23
N VAL A 322 55.67 128.87 -19.92
CA VAL A 322 57.06 128.63 -19.53
C VAL A 322 57.36 129.68 -18.47
N PHE A 323 57.13 129.33 -17.21
CA PHE A 323 57.99 129.81 -16.13
C PHE A 323 58.73 128.60 -15.59
N MET A 324 60.03 128.82 -15.36
CA MET A 324 61.06 127.82 -15.15
C MET A 324 60.69 126.70 -14.16
N GLY A 325 60.81 125.44 -14.59
CA GLY A 325 60.91 124.26 -13.71
C GLY A 325 59.68 123.36 -13.60
N GLY A 326 59.39 122.55 -14.63
CA GLY A 326 58.47 121.40 -14.55
C GLY A 326 57.04 121.67 -15.05
N SER A 327 56.53 120.79 -15.90
CA SER A 327 55.21 120.88 -16.54
C SER A 327 54.12 120.25 -15.66
N VAL A 328 53.08 121.03 -15.35
CA VAL A 328 51.86 120.58 -14.65
C VAL A 328 50.71 120.61 -15.64
N PHE A 329 50.07 119.46 -15.86
CA PHE A 329 48.80 119.35 -16.60
C PHE A 329 47.63 119.43 -15.63
N VAL A 330 46.74 120.40 -15.82
CA VAL A 330 45.49 120.51 -15.06
C VAL A 330 44.37 119.88 -15.90
N ASN A 331 43.77 118.81 -15.38
CA ASN A 331 42.54 118.24 -15.92
C ASN A 331 41.34 118.88 -15.21
N TRP A 332 40.61 119.71 -15.95
CA TRP A 332 39.57 120.60 -15.44
C TRP A 332 38.26 119.90 -15.06
N GLU A 333 38.10 118.61 -15.35
CA GLU A 333 36.87 117.89 -14.96
C GLU A 333 36.85 117.46 -13.49
N ASN A 334 38.02 117.27 -12.85
CA ASN A 334 38.08 116.69 -11.48
C ASN A 334 38.96 117.47 -10.48
N PHE A 335 39.58 118.58 -10.87
CA PHE A 335 40.39 119.44 -9.98
C PHE A 335 41.38 118.67 -9.06
N ASP A 336 42.04 117.64 -9.60
CA ASP A 336 43.02 116.81 -8.89
C ASP A 336 44.45 117.10 -9.44
N LEU A 337 45.35 117.51 -8.55
CA LEU A 337 46.74 117.91 -8.86
C LEU A 337 47.68 116.74 -8.57
N ARG A 338 48.20 116.08 -9.61
CA ARG A 338 49.15 114.97 -9.47
C ARG A 338 50.47 115.27 -10.18
N TYR A 339 51.55 115.26 -9.41
CA TYR A 339 52.94 115.31 -9.87
C TYR A 339 53.45 113.87 -10.05
N GLN A 340 53.82 113.47 -11.27
CA GLN A 340 54.47 112.18 -11.51
C GLN A 340 55.75 112.35 -12.36
N PRO A 341 56.91 111.88 -11.87
CA PRO A 341 58.13 111.80 -12.65
C PRO A 341 58.21 110.46 -13.40
N GLY A 342 58.71 110.50 -14.65
CA GLY A 342 59.43 109.37 -15.25
C GLY A 342 58.64 108.40 -16.15
N ALA A 343 58.74 108.64 -17.46
CA ALA A 343 59.00 107.70 -18.57
C ALA A 343 58.41 106.26 -18.51
N ARG A 344 57.45 105.96 -19.39
CA ARG A 344 57.62 105.25 -20.67
C ARG A 344 58.07 103.77 -20.53
N LEU A 345 57.17 102.85 -20.96
CA LEU A 345 57.42 101.67 -21.84
C LEU A 345 56.53 100.48 -21.45
N LEU A 346 55.25 100.50 -21.81
CA LEU A 346 54.36 99.33 -21.77
C LEU A 346 53.38 99.34 -22.97
N ARG A 347 53.91 99.63 -24.16
CA ARG A 347 53.18 99.56 -25.46
C ARG A 347 53.95 98.80 -26.55
N ALA A 348 54.72 97.77 -26.18
CA ALA A 348 55.48 96.97 -27.15
C ALA A 348 55.23 95.44 -27.11
N ALA A 349 54.37 94.93 -26.23
CA ALA A 349 54.11 93.48 -26.12
C ALA A 349 52.85 92.97 -26.85
N ILE A 350 51.93 93.85 -27.27
CA ILE A 350 50.75 93.46 -28.08
C ILE A 350 51.10 93.26 -29.57
N LYS A 351 52.36 93.51 -29.98
CA LYS A 351 52.81 93.47 -31.37
C LYS A 351 53.56 92.19 -31.80
N ARG A 352 53.54 91.10 -31.02
CA ARG A 352 54.29 89.84 -31.33
C ARG A 352 53.51 88.51 -31.22
N GLY A 353 52.18 88.52 -31.19
CA GLY A 353 51.39 87.37 -31.70
C GLY A 353 51.51 86.02 -30.98
N GLU A 354 51.49 86.00 -29.66
CA GLU A 354 51.30 84.77 -28.87
C GLU A 354 50.24 85.03 -27.79
N LEU A 355 48.98 84.88 -28.16
CA LEU A 355 47.81 84.60 -27.31
C LEU A 355 46.59 84.67 -28.22
N ASP A 356 46.21 83.52 -28.76
CA ASP A 356 45.01 83.41 -29.59
C ASP A 356 43.77 83.60 -28.71
N GLN A 357 42.90 84.42 -29.26
CA GLN A 357 41.65 84.84 -28.68
C GLN A 357 40.56 83.88 -29.12
N SER A 358 39.46 83.95 -28.38
CA SER A 358 38.13 83.62 -28.89
C SER A 358 37.76 82.13 -28.78
N HIS A 359 36.53 81.74 -28.47
CA HIS A 359 35.28 82.46 -28.52
C HIS A 359 34.33 81.82 -27.49
N THR A 360 33.94 82.62 -26.51
CA THR A 360 32.58 83.13 -26.27
C THR A 360 31.55 82.15 -25.72
N THR A 361 31.19 82.29 -24.45
CA THR A 361 30.05 83.12 -23.93
C THR A 361 28.73 82.50 -24.38
N ALA A 362 27.99 81.79 -23.54
CA ALA A 362 27.35 82.19 -22.27
C ALA A 362 26.27 83.26 -22.46
N GLN A 363 25.16 82.98 -21.79
CA GLN A 363 23.96 83.81 -21.57
C GLN A 363 22.96 83.90 -22.72
#